data_AF-A0A0Q2WZX3-F1
#
_entry.id   AF-A0A0Q2WZX3-F1
#
_cell.length_a   1.000
_cell.length_b   1.000
_cell.length_c   1.000
_cell.angle_alpha   90.00
_cell.angle_beta   90.00
_cell.angle_gamma   90.00
#
_symmetry.space_group_name_H-M   'P 1'
#
loop_
_entity.id
_entity.type
_entity.pdbx_description
1 polymer ?
#
loop_
_entity_poly.entity_id
_entity_poly.type
_entity_poly.pdbx_seq_one_letter_code
_entity_poly.pdbx_strand_id
1 'polypeptide(L)'
;MTFMLRATFGAAGIVLAAFGAAPRAGADPLADLMRMLPSGYSSSSCKPASSPGALATVECRDNSVPGGPTFATYSLFRDYTGMYDAFTQSLKNPPWIATPCPGKQSSEPTAVLGSDGKQAGFFACAHGEGADWQPRDGALAWTRNAEHFLGVAYVRYEGQLYPAGLFNWVRGPQIESDCAAAGGRYTAWHGDAEIYYSNCCFKDHCDEYVDGTYQRRSQ
;
A
#
# COMPACT_ATOMS: atom_id res chain seq x y z
N MET A 1 68.20 -41.74 55.04
CA MET A 1 67.92 -40.52 54.24
C MET A 1 67.23 -40.96 52.97
N THR A 2 65.91 -40.78 52.84
CA THR A 2 65.19 -40.97 51.57
C THR A 2 64.04 -39.97 51.51
N PHE A 3 64.03 -39.18 50.45
CA PHE A 3 63.22 -37.99 50.21
C PHE A 3 61.77 -38.31 49.83
N MET A 4 60.85 -37.45 50.29
CA MET A 4 59.44 -37.39 49.87
C MET A 4 59.30 -36.84 48.44
N LEU A 5 58.56 -37.52 47.56
CA LEU A 5 58.06 -36.97 46.30
C LEU A 5 56.68 -36.33 46.52
N ARG A 6 56.53 -35.05 46.16
CA ARG A 6 55.26 -34.33 46.02
C ARG A 6 54.78 -34.43 44.58
N ALA A 7 53.57 -34.93 44.36
CA ALA A 7 52.88 -34.92 43.06
C ALA A 7 52.01 -33.65 42.94
N THR A 8 52.19 -32.91 41.86
CA THR A 8 51.40 -31.74 41.47
C THR A 8 50.18 -32.15 40.63
N PHE A 9 48.99 -31.69 41.03
CA PHE A 9 47.76 -31.82 40.24
C PHE A 9 47.66 -30.68 39.22
N GLY A 10 47.54 -31.02 37.93
CA GLY A 10 47.21 -30.08 36.85
C GLY A 10 45.71 -30.07 36.58
N ALA A 11 45.07 -28.91 36.71
CA ALA A 11 43.66 -28.70 36.41
C ALA A 11 43.45 -28.48 34.90
N ALA A 12 42.66 -29.34 34.25
CA ALA A 12 42.22 -29.15 32.87
C ALA A 12 40.90 -28.36 32.85
N GLY A 13 40.93 -27.11 32.38
CA GLY A 13 39.75 -26.27 32.17
C GLY A 13 39.04 -26.63 30.87
N ILE A 14 37.75 -26.98 30.97
CA ILE A 14 36.86 -27.23 29.82
C ILE A 14 36.33 -25.86 29.34
N VAL A 15 36.68 -25.48 28.11
CA VAL A 15 36.10 -24.31 27.44
C VAL A 15 34.78 -24.73 26.79
N LEU A 16 33.66 -24.32 27.39
CA LEU A 16 32.33 -24.41 26.77
C LEU A 16 32.25 -23.34 25.67
N ALA A 17 32.39 -23.76 24.41
CA ALA A 17 32.05 -22.91 23.28
C ALA A 17 30.53 -22.68 23.27
N ALA A 18 30.10 -21.47 23.64
CA ALA A 18 28.74 -21.02 23.43
C ALA A 18 28.50 -20.91 21.92
N PHE A 19 27.78 -21.88 21.35
CA PHE A 19 27.18 -21.72 20.04
C PHE A 19 26.11 -20.64 20.14
N GLY A 20 26.50 -19.39 19.89
CA GLY A 20 25.56 -18.30 19.66
C GLY A 20 24.67 -18.72 18.49
N ALA A 21 23.39 -18.93 18.78
CA ALA A 21 22.39 -19.02 17.73
C ALA A 21 22.51 -17.72 16.92
N ALA A 22 22.83 -17.85 15.63
CA ALA A 22 22.73 -16.74 14.70
C ALA A 22 21.34 -16.11 14.87
N PRO A 23 21.21 -14.76 14.83
CA PRO A 23 19.89 -14.15 14.79
C PRO A 23 19.12 -14.82 13.67
N ARG A 24 17.91 -15.32 13.94
CA ARG A 24 16.96 -15.58 12.85
C ARG A 24 16.95 -14.30 12.02
N ALA A 25 17.21 -14.41 10.72
CA ALA A 25 17.08 -13.27 9.82
C ALA A 25 15.71 -12.64 10.12
N GLY A 26 15.70 -11.50 10.80
CA GLY A 26 14.48 -10.77 11.06
C GLY A 26 13.93 -10.38 9.70
N ALA A 27 12.63 -10.58 9.48
CA ALA A 27 11.98 -10.00 8.32
C ALA A 27 12.33 -8.50 8.30
N ASP A 28 12.91 -8.02 7.20
CA ASP A 28 13.22 -6.62 6.99
C ASP A 28 11.92 -5.92 6.56
N PRO A 29 11.25 -5.16 7.43
CA PRO A 29 9.95 -4.58 7.11
C PRO A 29 10.05 -3.58 5.95
N LEU A 30 11.23 -2.98 5.73
CA LEU A 30 11.45 -2.09 4.59
C LEU A 30 11.48 -2.89 3.29
N ALA A 31 12.21 -4.00 3.23
CA ALA A 31 12.21 -4.88 2.07
C ALA A 31 10.81 -5.46 1.79
N ASP A 32 10.06 -5.80 2.83
CA ASP A 32 8.67 -6.25 2.71
C ASP A 32 7.78 -5.16 2.13
N LEU A 33 7.88 -3.93 2.65
CA LEU A 33 7.14 -2.78 2.13
C LEU A 33 7.50 -2.46 0.68
N MET A 34 8.77 -2.51 0.31
CA MET A 34 9.24 -2.23 -1.06
C MET A 34 8.64 -3.22 -2.08
N ARG A 35 8.40 -4.48 -1.69
CA ARG A 35 7.74 -5.49 -2.54
C ARG A 35 6.23 -5.27 -2.69
N MET A 36 5.64 -4.48 -1.80
CA MET A 36 4.20 -4.18 -1.76
C MET A 36 3.83 -2.88 -2.48
N LEU A 37 4.81 -2.12 -2.95
CA LEU A 37 4.57 -0.84 -3.59
C LEU A 37 3.76 -1.02 -4.89
N PRO A 38 2.84 -0.10 -5.19
CA PRO A 38 2.19 -0.06 -6.50
C PRO A 38 3.22 0.08 -7.64
N SER A 39 2.79 -0.25 -8.85
CA SER A 39 3.62 -0.13 -10.05
C SER A 39 3.99 1.33 -10.36
N GLY A 40 5.04 1.50 -11.15
CA GLY A 40 5.48 2.81 -11.65
C GLY A 40 6.62 3.46 -10.86
N TYR A 41 7.04 2.88 -9.74
CA TYR A 41 8.21 3.34 -9.00
C TYR A 41 9.48 2.60 -9.40
N SER A 42 10.53 3.37 -9.67
CA SER A 42 11.89 2.83 -9.79
C SER A 42 12.50 2.59 -8.39
N SER A 43 13.61 1.87 -8.33
CA SER A 43 14.34 1.67 -7.06
C SER A 43 14.84 2.97 -6.42
N SER A 44 15.02 4.04 -7.20
CA SER A 44 15.43 5.37 -6.71
C SER A 44 14.27 6.30 -6.39
N SER A 45 13.05 5.95 -6.78
CA SER A 45 11.86 6.79 -6.61
C SER A 45 11.41 6.89 -5.15
N CYS A 46 11.77 5.90 -4.32
CA CYS A 46 11.31 5.77 -2.95
C CYS A 46 12.46 5.85 -1.96
N LYS A 47 12.30 6.64 -0.91
CA LYS A 47 13.27 6.80 0.17
C LYS A 47 12.67 6.39 1.51
N PRO A 48 13.44 5.70 2.38
CA PRO A 48 13.00 5.41 3.74
C PRO A 48 12.60 6.69 4.47
N ALA A 49 11.49 6.60 5.21
CA ALA A 49 10.96 7.65 6.05
C ALA A 49 10.42 7.03 7.36
N SER A 50 9.90 7.86 8.25
CA SER A 50 9.36 7.43 9.54
C SER A 50 7.92 7.89 9.68
N SER A 51 7.02 6.98 10.04
CA SER A 51 5.66 7.31 10.48
C SER A 51 5.40 6.71 11.87
N PRO A 52 4.68 7.41 12.75
CA PRO A 52 4.31 6.87 14.05
C PRO A 52 3.65 5.49 13.94
N GLY A 53 4.14 4.53 14.71
CA GLY A 53 3.57 3.18 14.76
C GLY A 53 3.87 2.26 13.57
N ALA A 54 4.48 2.77 12.50
CA ALA A 54 4.83 1.96 11.34
C ALA A 54 6.13 1.17 11.58
N LEU A 55 6.17 -0.08 11.10
CA LEU A 55 7.38 -0.91 11.05
C LEU A 55 8.36 -0.44 9.97
N ALA A 56 7.81 0.06 8.87
CA ALA A 56 8.55 0.70 7.79
C ALA A 56 7.68 1.76 7.16
N THR A 57 8.32 2.80 6.62
CA THR A 57 7.65 3.80 5.78
C THR A 57 8.60 4.21 4.67
N VAL A 58 8.05 4.45 3.49
CA VAL A 58 8.79 5.08 2.39
C VAL A 58 7.98 6.24 1.84
N GLU A 59 8.71 7.28 1.43
CA GLU A 59 8.19 8.37 0.65
C GLU A 59 8.65 8.19 -0.79
N CYS A 60 7.70 8.19 -1.72
CA CYS A 60 7.93 7.95 -3.13
C CYS A 60 7.54 9.18 -3.97
N ARG A 61 8.34 9.44 -5.00
CA ARG A 61 8.13 10.49 -6.01
C ARG A 61 8.33 9.90 -7.40
N ASP A 62 8.04 10.70 -8.42
CA ASP A 62 8.36 10.37 -9.82
C ASP A 62 7.77 9.02 -10.26
N ASN A 63 6.48 8.80 -9.99
CA ASN A 63 5.78 7.64 -10.54
C ASN A 63 5.68 7.78 -12.06
N SER A 64 6.08 6.73 -12.78
CA SER A 64 6.15 6.73 -14.26
C SER A 64 4.86 6.28 -14.95
N VAL A 65 3.86 5.82 -14.21
CA VAL A 65 2.58 5.37 -14.77
C VAL A 65 1.65 6.57 -14.92
N PRO A 66 1.03 6.76 -16.10
CA PRO A 66 0.01 7.80 -16.30
C PRO A 66 -1.13 7.71 -15.28
N GLY A 67 -1.57 8.84 -14.74
CA GLY A 67 -2.55 8.90 -13.65
C GLY A 67 -2.01 8.44 -12.29
N GLY A 68 -0.74 8.04 -12.21
CA GLY A 68 -0.03 7.75 -10.97
C GLY A 68 0.26 9.02 -10.17
N PRO A 69 0.60 8.87 -8.88
CA PRO A 69 0.78 10.02 -8.01
C PRO A 69 2.11 10.74 -8.22
N THR A 70 2.08 12.06 -8.05
CA THR A 70 3.28 12.91 -7.99
C THR A 70 4.10 12.66 -6.71
N PHE A 71 3.43 12.29 -5.63
CA PHE A 71 4.03 11.98 -4.34
C PHE A 71 3.18 10.91 -3.63
N ALA A 72 3.79 10.01 -2.88
CA ALA A 72 3.04 9.08 -2.04
C ALA A 72 3.86 8.66 -0.82
N THR A 73 3.17 8.40 0.28
CA THR A 73 3.72 7.76 1.47
C THR A 73 3.12 6.38 1.60
N TYR A 74 3.97 5.38 1.79
CA TYR A 74 3.56 4.00 2.04
C TYR A 74 4.08 3.55 3.39
N SER A 75 3.24 2.87 4.15
CA SER A 75 3.59 2.42 5.49
C SER A 75 3.13 0.98 5.71
N LEU A 76 3.97 0.22 6.39
CA LEU A 76 3.69 -1.15 6.83
C LEU A 76 3.53 -1.15 8.36
N PHE A 77 2.49 -1.79 8.86
CA PHE A 77 2.19 -1.86 10.29
C PHE A 77 2.30 -3.28 10.82
N ARG A 78 2.44 -3.40 12.14
CA ARG A 78 2.47 -4.71 12.82
C ARG A 78 1.14 -5.43 12.73
N ASP A 79 0.05 -4.69 12.86
CA ASP A 79 -1.30 -5.20 12.99
C ASP A 79 -2.34 -4.25 12.36
N TYR A 80 -3.55 -4.77 12.23
CA TYR A 80 -4.70 -4.04 11.71
C TYR A 80 -4.99 -2.76 12.50
N THR A 81 -4.90 -2.79 13.83
CA THR A 81 -5.24 -1.64 14.67
C THR A 81 -4.30 -0.48 14.39
N GLY A 82 -2.98 -0.72 14.36
CA GLY A 82 -1.99 0.31 14.04
C GLY A 82 -2.18 0.89 12.63
N MET A 83 -2.48 0.03 11.64
CA MET A 83 -2.77 0.48 10.28
C MET A 83 -4.04 1.33 10.22
N TYR A 84 -5.12 0.91 10.87
CA TYR A 84 -6.40 1.61 10.84
C TYR A 84 -6.34 2.94 11.59
N ASP A 85 -5.64 3.00 12.72
CA ASP A 85 -5.40 4.24 13.45
C ASP A 85 -4.63 5.24 12.58
N ALA A 86 -3.56 4.79 11.92
CA ALA A 86 -2.79 5.62 10.99
C ALA A 86 -3.63 6.07 9.77
N PHE A 87 -4.47 5.18 9.23
CA PHE A 87 -5.42 5.53 8.17
C PHE A 87 -6.35 6.66 8.63
N THR A 88 -7.07 6.50 9.74
CA THR A 88 -7.99 7.54 10.25
C THR A 88 -7.28 8.84 10.63
N GLN A 89 -6.03 8.76 11.08
CA GLN A 89 -5.21 9.95 11.36
C GLN A 89 -4.85 10.69 10.07
N SER A 90 -4.49 9.97 9.00
CA SER A 90 -4.17 10.59 7.70
C SER A 90 -5.33 11.45 7.16
N LEU A 91 -6.57 11.01 7.37
CA LEU A 91 -7.79 11.73 6.96
C LEU A 91 -8.06 13.00 7.77
N LYS A 92 -7.43 13.15 8.93
CA LYS A 92 -7.57 14.32 9.81
C LYS A 92 -6.43 15.31 9.65
N ASN A 93 -5.33 14.90 9.00
CA ASN A 93 -4.16 15.72 8.83
C ASN A 93 -4.40 16.74 7.71
N PRO A 94 -4.36 18.05 8.00
CA PRO A 94 -4.37 19.05 6.94
C PRO A 94 -3.18 18.82 5.99
N PRO A 95 -3.35 19.00 4.67
CA PRO A 95 -4.52 19.59 4.01
C PRO A 95 -5.50 18.57 3.39
N TRP A 96 -5.99 17.59 4.16
CA TRP A 96 -7.00 16.62 3.70
C TRP A 96 -8.43 17.23 3.74
N ILE A 97 -8.96 17.70 2.61
CA ILE A 97 -10.38 18.04 2.47
C ILE A 97 -11.14 16.84 1.88
N ALA A 98 -11.86 16.09 2.72
CA ALA A 98 -12.61 14.93 2.29
C ALA A 98 -13.60 15.25 1.15
N THR A 99 -13.58 14.44 0.09
CA THR A 99 -14.46 14.54 -1.08
C THR A 99 -14.97 13.14 -1.46
N PRO A 100 -16.17 13.00 -2.05
CA PRO A 100 -16.61 11.70 -2.54
C PRO A 100 -15.65 11.15 -3.59
N CYS A 101 -15.23 9.88 -3.43
CA CYS A 101 -14.51 9.15 -4.46
C CYS A 101 -15.40 8.90 -5.70
N PRO A 102 -14.82 8.61 -6.88
CA PRO A 102 -15.58 8.25 -8.08
C PRO A 102 -16.70 7.24 -7.80
N GLY A 103 -17.93 7.58 -8.20
CA GLY A 103 -19.12 6.76 -8.00
C GLY A 103 -19.48 6.49 -6.53
N LYS A 104 -19.10 7.38 -5.61
CA LYS A 104 -19.61 7.45 -4.24
C LYS A 104 -20.34 8.77 -4.03
N GLN A 105 -21.39 8.74 -3.21
CA GLN A 105 -22.15 9.93 -2.85
C GLN A 105 -21.63 10.61 -1.57
N SER A 106 -20.99 9.83 -0.70
CA SER A 106 -20.42 10.30 0.56
C SER A 106 -18.91 10.47 0.45
N SER A 107 -18.36 11.45 1.17
CA SER A 107 -16.92 11.65 1.37
C SER A 107 -16.33 10.79 2.49
N GLU A 108 -17.17 10.01 3.19
CA GLU A 108 -16.73 9.08 4.22
C GLU A 108 -15.87 7.94 3.62
N PRO A 109 -14.91 7.39 4.40
CA PRO A 109 -14.15 6.22 3.99
C PRO A 109 -15.05 5.08 3.54
N THR A 110 -14.75 4.52 2.38
CA THR A 110 -15.52 3.41 1.81
C THR A 110 -14.76 2.10 1.98
N ALA A 111 -15.45 1.07 2.46
CA ALA A 111 -14.91 -0.28 2.54
C ALA A 111 -14.67 -0.86 1.14
N VAL A 112 -13.50 -1.48 0.94
CA VAL A 112 -13.21 -2.32 -0.22
C VAL A 112 -13.56 -3.75 0.15
N LEU A 113 -14.41 -4.38 -0.65
CA LEU A 113 -14.69 -5.82 -0.53
C LEU A 113 -13.79 -6.59 -1.49
N GLY A 114 -13.24 -7.70 -1.02
CA GLY A 114 -12.58 -8.70 -1.86
C GLY A 114 -13.61 -9.60 -2.57
N SER A 115 -13.11 -10.49 -3.42
CA SER A 115 -13.94 -11.46 -4.14
C SER A 115 -14.72 -12.41 -3.24
N ASP A 116 -14.25 -12.66 -2.01
CA ASP A 116 -14.94 -13.46 -1.00
C ASP A 116 -16.01 -12.67 -0.22
N GLY A 117 -16.27 -11.41 -0.60
CA GLY A 117 -17.22 -10.50 0.04
C GLY A 117 -16.75 -9.96 1.39
N LYS A 118 -15.57 -10.35 1.88
CA LYS A 118 -15.01 -9.77 3.11
C LYS A 118 -14.35 -8.44 2.81
N GLN A 119 -14.24 -7.63 3.85
CA GLN A 119 -13.57 -6.36 3.75
C GLN A 119 -12.06 -6.53 3.61
N ALA A 120 -11.55 -6.22 2.42
CA ALA A 120 -10.14 -6.25 2.05
C ALA A 120 -9.39 -4.96 2.40
N GLY A 121 -10.11 -3.84 2.59
CA GLY A 121 -9.49 -2.55 2.90
C GLY A 121 -10.48 -1.41 3.02
N PHE A 122 -9.95 -0.20 2.91
CA PHE A 122 -10.68 1.06 2.80
C PHE A 122 -10.08 1.92 1.69
N PHE A 123 -10.86 2.86 1.17
CA PHE A 123 -10.33 4.03 0.48
C PHE A 123 -11.04 5.31 0.94
N ALA A 124 -10.35 6.43 0.85
CA ALA A 124 -10.91 7.77 1.05
C ALA A 124 -10.24 8.76 0.10
N CYS A 125 -11.01 9.70 -0.44
CA CYS A 125 -10.57 10.71 -1.38
C CYS A 125 -10.60 12.08 -0.72
N ALA A 126 -9.64 12.94 -1.07
CA ALA A 126 -9.63 14.34 -0.66
C ALA A 126 -9.10 15.27 -1.75
N HIS A 127 -9.51 16.52 -1.72
CA HIS A 127 -8.79 17.60 -2.41
C HIS A 127 -7.75 18.21 -1.47
N GLY A 128 -6.73 18.81 -2.06
CA GLY A 128 -5.78 19.64 -1.35
C GLY A 128 -6.33 21.02 -0.97
N GLU A 129 -5.74 21.60 0.06
CA GLU A 129 -5.89 23.01 0.42
C GLU A 129 -4.54 23.62 0.86
N GLY A 130 -4.37 24.93 0.67
CA GLY A 130 -3.22 25.67 1.19
C GLY A 130 -2.30 26.23 0.10
N ALA A 131 -1.24 26.92 0.52
CA ALA A 131 -0.36 27.64 -0.41
C ALA A 131 0.41 26.71 -1.37
N ASP A 132 0.73 25.50 -0.92
CA ASP A 132 1.48 24.50 -1.68
C ASP A 132 0.59 23.44 -2.36
N TRP A 133 -0.74 23.49 -2.10
CA TRP A 133 -1.74 22.50 -2.49
C TRP A 133 -2.98 23.19 -3.05
N GLN A 134 -3.12 23.16 -4.37
CA GLN A 134 -4.27 23.78 -5.02
C GLN A 134 -5.53 22.95 -4.81
N PRO A 135 -6.74 23.54 -4.88
CA PRO A 135 -8.00 22.78 -4.86
C PRO A 135 -8.13 21.71 -5.95
N ARG A 136 -7.34 21.83 -7.02
CA ARG A 136 -7.27 20.86 -8.12
C ARG A 136 -6.35 19.68 -7.81
N ASP A 137 -5.50 19.81 -6.81
CA ASP A 137 -4.68 18.72 -6.32
C ASP A 137 -5.56 17.75 -5.54
N GLY A 138 -5.12 16.50 -5.50
CA GLY A 138 -5.89 15.41 -4.96
C GLY A 138 -5.10 14.46 -4.11
N ALA A 139 -5.80 13.76 -3.23
CA ALA A 139 -5.24 12.79 -2.34
C ALA A 139 -6.12 11.54 -2.25
N LEU A 140 -5.49 10.37 -2.23
CA LEU A 140 -6.15 9.09 -2.05
C LEU A 140 -5.42 8.30 -0.97
N ALA A 141 -6.16 7.94 0.06
CA ALA A 141 -5.69 7.06 1.12
C ALA A 141 -6.39 5.72 0.94
N TRP A 142 -5.64 4.63 1.06
CA TRP A 142 -6.21 3.29 1.00
C TRP A 142 -5.44 2.31 1.86
N THR A 143 -6.14 1.28 2.31
CA THR A 143 -5.54 0.18 3.06
C THR A 143 -5.61 -1.13 2.32
N ARG A 144 -4.71 -2.06 2.68
CA ARG A 144 -4.90 -3.49 2.43
C ARG A 144 -4.78 -4.21 3.75
N ASN A 145 -5.91 -4.76 4.21
CA ASN A 145 -6.08 -5.23 5.59
C ASN A 145 -5.20 -6.46 5.89
N ALA A 146 -5.07 -7.38 4.93
CA ALA A 146 -4.31 -8.62 5.13
C ALA A 146 -2.80 -8.36 5.27
N GLU A 147 -2.30 -7.32 4.60
CA GLU A 147 -0.89 -6.93 4.58
C GLU A 147 -0.56 -5.86 5.64
N HIS A 148 -1.55 -5.34 6.37
CA HIS A 148 -1.39 -4.18 7.26
C HIS A 148 -0.72 -2.98 6.57
N PHE A 149 -1.11 -2.76 5.31
CA PHE A 149 -0.52 -1.75 4.44
C PHE A 149 -1.41 -0.52 4.37
N LEU A 150 -0.79 0.66 4.43
CA LEU A 150 -1.41 1.96 4.16
C LEU A 150 -0.66 2.65 3.03
N GLY A 151 -1.41 3.10 2.01
CA GLY A 151 -0.93 4.07 1.04
C GLY A 151 -1.65 5.39 1.19
N VAL A 152 -0.91 6.49 1.13
CA VAL A 152 -1.46 7.85 1.03
C VAL A 152 -0.77 8.50 -0.16
N ALA A 153 -1.51 8.64 -1.26
CA ALA A 153 -1.00 9.14 -2.52
C ALA A 153 -1.58 10.50 -2.84
N TYR A 154 -0.80 11.29 -3.56
CA TYR A 154 -0.97 12.71 -3.74
C TYR A 154 -0.67 13.05 -5.20
N VAL A 155 -1.62 13.71 -5.86
CA VAL A 155 -1.47 14.18 -7.24
C VAL A 155 -1.58 15.70 -7.24
N ARG A 156 -0.51 16.37 -7.68
CA ARG A 156 -0.63 17.78 -8.06
C ARG A 156 -1.27 17.88 -9.43
N TYR A 157 -2.11 18.88 -9.62
CA TYR A 157 -2.77 19.13 -10.87
C TYR A 157 -1.75 19.53 -11.94
N GLU A 158 -1.44 18.59 -12.84
CA GLU A 158 -0.60 18.81 -14.02
C GLU A 158 -1.44 18.80 -15.31
N GLY A 159 -2.74 19.12 -15.21
CA GLY A 159 -3.72 18.99 -16.28
C GLY A 159 -4.62 17.76 -16.18
N GLN A 160 -4.33 16.86 -15.23
CA GLN A 160 -5.06 15.62 -14.99
C GLN A 160 -6.29 15.84 -14.11
N LEU A 161 -7.38 15.13 -14.41
CA LEU A 161 -8.60 15.14 -13.60
C LEU A 161 -8.45 14.22 -12.38
N TYR A 162 -8.14 14.82 -11.23
CA TYR A 162 -8.46 14.21 -9.95
C TYR A 162 -9.99 14.35 -9.67
N PRO A 163 -10.70 13.32 -9.15
CA PRO A 163 -10.19 12.07 -8.56
C PRO A 163 -10.05 10.84 -9.46
N ALA A 164 -10.51 10.89 -10.72
CA ALA A 164 -10.64 9.70 -11.56
C ALA A 164 -9.31 8.95 -11.81
N GLY A 165 -8.26 9.67 -12.25
CA GLY A 165 -6.99 9.04 -12.63
C GLY A 165 -6.29 8.33 -11.47
N LEU A 166 -6.09 9.04 -10.35
CA LEU A 166 -5.42 8.49 -9.18
C LEU A 166 -6.23 7.34 -8.55
N PHE A 167 -7.56 7.47 -8.52
CA PHE A 167 -8.43 6.43 -8.00
C PHE A 167 -8.40 5.17 -8.89
N ASN A 168 -8.45 5.32 -10.21
CA ASN A 168 -8.28 4.18 -11.12
C ASN A 168 -6.89 3.55 -11.03
N TRP A 169 -5.83 4.35 -10.86
CA TRP A 169 -4.46 3.84 -10.67
C TRP A 169 -4.36 2.89 -9.45
N VAL A 170 -5.08 3.17 -8.37
CA VAL A 170 -5.17 2.25 -7.21
C VAL A 170 -6.13 1.09 -7.47
N ARG A 171 -7.32 1.35 -8.01
CA ARG A 171 -8.41 0.36 -8.11
C ARG A 171 -8.23 -0.64 -9.25
N GLY A 172 -7.64 -0.22 -10.37
CA GLY A 172 -7.47 -1.03 -11.58
C GLY A 172 -6.75 -2.36 -11.32
N PRO A 173 -5.53 -2.36 -10.71
CA PRO A 173 -4.81 -3.59 -10.41
C PRO A 173 -5.59 -4.55 -9.49
N GLN A 174 -6.35 -4.02 -8.54
CA GLN A 174 -7.21 -4.84 -7.68
C GLN A 174 -8.33 -5.49 -8.49
N ILE A 175 -9.02 -4.72 -9.34
CA ILE A 175 -10.09 -5.22 -10.21
C ILE A 175 -9.55 -6.29 -11.16
N GLU A 176 -8.37 -6.08 -11.75
CA GLU A 176 -7.71 -7.06 -12.62
C GLU A 176 -7.41 -8.37 -11.88
N SER A 177 -6.82 -8.27 -10.69
CA SER A 177 -6.51 -9.43 -9.84
C SER A 177 -7.78 -10.19 -9.44
N ASP A 178 -8.81 -9.48 -8.98
CA ASP A 178 -10.09 -10.08 -8.59
C ASP A 178 -10.79 -10.74 -9.79
N CYS A 179 -10.73 -10.09 -10.95
CA CYS A 179 -11.26 -10.63 -12.21
C CYS A 179 -10.58 -11.95 -12.58
N ALA A 180 -9.25 -11.99 -12.55
CA ALA A 180 -8.48 -13.18 -12.83
C ALA A 180 -8.78 -14.31 -11.82
N ALA A 181 -8.88 -13.98 -10.53
CA ALA A 181 -9.22 -14.94 -9.47
C ALA A 181 -10.64 -15.53 -9.65
N ALA A 182 -11.58 -14.75 -10.20
CA ALA A 182 -12.92 -15.21 -10.54
C ALA A 182 -12.98 -16.02 -11.86
N GLY A 183 -11.89 -16.14 -12.61
CA GLY A 183 -11.85 -16.81 -13.91
C GLY A 183 -12.36 -15.94 -15.07
N GLY A 184 -12.45 -14.63 -14.87
CA GLY A 184 -12.80 -13.66 -15.90
C GLY A 184 -11.58 -13.19 -16.71
N ARG A 185 -11.85 -12.49 -17.81
CA ARG A 185 -10.87 -11.80 -18.63
C ARG A 185 -11.00 -10.30 -18.42
N TYR A 186 -9.94 -9.69 -17.87
CA TYR A 186 -9.86 -8.24 -17.68
C TYR A 186 -9.46 -7.53 -18.97
N THR A 187 -10.12 -6.42 -19.29
CA THR A 187 -9.64 -5.46 -20.28
C THR A 187 -9.83 -4.04 -19.79
N ALA A 188 -8.93 -3.13 -20.16
CA ALA A 188 -9.00 -1.72 -19.81
C ALA A 188 -8.62 -0.85 -21.00
N TRP A 189 -9.27 0.30 -21.13
CA TRP A 189 -8.99 1.29 -22.15
C TRP A 189 -9.25 2.69 -21.62
N HIS A 190 -8.60 3.66 -22.25
CA HIS A 190 -8.72 5.06 -21.89
C HIS A 190 -9.59 5.74 -22.96
N GLY A 191 -10.68 6.36 -22.53
CA GLY A 191 -11.54 7.12 -23.42
C GLY A 191 -11.06 8.57 -23.58
N ASP A 192 -11.87 9.36 -24.29
CA ASP A 192 -11.69 10.80 -24.33
C ASP A 192 -11.93 11.43 -22.94
N ALA A 193 -11.34 12.60 -22.69
CA ALA A 193 -11.47 13.35 -21.43
C ALA A 193 -10.93 12.65 -20.17
N GLU A 194 -9.92 11.80 -20.32
CA GLU A 194 -9.26 11.08 -19.22
C GLU A 194 -10.12 10.07 -18.45
N ILE A 195 -11.22 9.61 -19.05
CA ILE A 195 -12.08 8.60 -18.42
C ILE A 195 -11.46 7.21 -18.60
N TYR A 196 -11.33 6.47 -17.50
CA TYR A 196 -10.80 5.11 -17.49
C TYR A 196 -11.93 4.10 -17.52
N TYR A 197 -11.97 3.28 -18.56
CA TYR A 197 -12.94 2.20 -18.68
C TYR A 197 -12.24 0.87 -18.47
N SER A 198 -12.89 -0.03 -17.75
CA SER A 198 -12.46 -1.42 -17.71
C SER A 198 -13.64 -2.37 -17.59
N ASN A 199 -13.42 -3.61 -17.99
CA ASN A 199 -14.39 -4.67 -17.78
C ASN A 199 -13.71 -5.95 -17.30
N CYS A 200 -14.48 -6.74 -16.55
CA CYS A 200 -14.18 -8.12 -16.27
C CYS A 200 -15.22 -8.99 -16.99
N CYS A 201 -14.82 -9.67 -18.06
CA CYS A 201 -15.74 -10.46 -18.87
C CYS A 201 -15.63 -11.96 -18.56
N PHE A 202 -16.78 -12.58 -18.34
CA PHE A 202 -16.98 -14.01 -18.22
C PHE A 202 -17.58 -14.56 -19.53
N LYS A 203 -17.98 -15.84 -19.51
CA LYS A 203 -18.57 -16.48 -20.70
C LYS A 203 -19.92 -15.88 -21.11
N ASP A 204 -20.68 -15.35 -20.15
CA ASP A 204 -22.10 -15.00 -20.27
C ASP A 204 -22.43 -13.56 -19.87
N HIS A 205 -21.47 -12.81 -19.32
CA HIS A 205 -21.65 -11.42 -18.92
C HIS A 205 -20.31 -10.69 -18.79
N CYS A 206 -20.37 -9.36 -18.75
CA CYS A 206 -19.24 -8.53 -18.35
C CYS A 206 -19.65 -7.60 -17.20
N ASP A 207 -18.81 -7.51 -16.18
CA ASP A 207 -18.92 -6.47 -15.15
C ASP A 207 -18.14 -5.23 -15.65
N GLU A 208 -18.81 -4.09 -15.77
CA GLU A 208 -18.28 -2.85 -16.33
C GLU A 208 -17.88 -1.86 -15.23
N TYR A 209 -16.73 -1.21 -15.40
CA TYR A 209 -16.18 -0.23 -14.47
C TYR A 209 -15.82 1.06 -15.20
N VAL A 210 -16.06 2.19 -14.54
CA VAL A 210 -15.66 3.53 -14.97
C VAL A 210 -14.93 4.18 -13.82
N ASP A 211 -13.71 4.67 -14.10
CA ASP A 211 -12.77 5.24 -13.16
C ASP A 211 -12.61 4.35 -11.92
N GLY A 212 -12.38 3.05 -12.13
CA GLY A 212 -12.22 2.08 -11.05
C GLY A 212 -13.48 1.78 -10.23
N THR A 213 -14.64 2.29 -10.63
CA THR A 213 -15.93 2.05 -9.97
C THR A 213 -16.87 1.21 -10.81
N TYR A 214 -17.38 0.13 -10.21
CA TYR A 214 -18.39 -0.73 -10.82
C TYR A 214 -19.64 0.07 -11.20
N GLN A 215 -20.07 -0.08 -12.45
CA GLN A 215 -21.26 0.59 -12.99
C GLN A 215 -22.42 -0.38 -13.08
N ARG A 216 -22.20 -1.51 -13.77
CA ARG A 216 -23.26 -2.46 -14.10
C ARG A 216 -22.68 -3.75 -14.62
N ARG A 217 -23.58 -4.71 -14.81
CA ARG A 217 -23.34 -5.95 -15.55
C ARG A 217 -24.01 -5.86 -16.93
N SER A 218 -23.26 -6.12 -17.99
CA SER A 218 -23.77 -6.31 -19.35
C SER A 218 -23.83 -7.79 -19.72
N GLN A 219 -24.72 -8.13 -20.66
CA GLN A 219 -24.88 -9.47 -21.23
C GLN A 219 -24.22 -9.54 -22.60
#